data_AF-A0A077VJ01-F1
#
_entry.id   AF-A0A077VJ01-F1
#
_cell.length_a   1.000
_cell.length_b   1.000
_cell.length_c   1.000
_cell.angle_alpha   90.00
_cell.angle_beta   90.00
_cell.angle_gamma   90.00
#
_symmetry.space_group_name_H-M   'P 1'
#
loop_
_entity.id
_entity.type
_entity.pdbx_description
1 polymer ?
#
loop_
_entity_poly.entity_id
_entity_poly.type
_entity_poly.pdbx_seq_one_letter_code
_entity_poly.pdbx_strand_id
1 'polypeptide(L)'
;MKRYRLNIKRCFLNEEKIFGAILYLSLALGLSTAAYASTEYAEGGTWSHGVGSKYVWSYYYHGHKGHGATAIGKYRSFSGYTRAGVKAKASATKNNWWVNRAYYNIY
;
A
#
# COMPACT_ATOMS: atom_id res chain seq x y z
N MET A 1 32.09 -31.02 -50.68
CA MET A 1 30.90 -30.54 -49.94
C MET A 1 31.30 -30.16 -48.51
N LYS A 2 31.33 -28.86 -48.18
CA LYS A 2 31.56 -28.38 -46.80
C LYS A 2 30.29 -28.64 -45.99
N ARG A 3 30.34 -29.55 -45.01
CA ARG A 3 29.23 -29.81 -44.08
C ARG A 3 29.11 -28.61 -43.13
N TYR A 4 28.07 -27.81 -43.27
CA TYR A 4 27.69 -26.81 -42.28
C TYR A 4 27.15 -27.55 -41.04
N ARG A 5 28.02 -27.90 -40.10
CA ARG A 5 27.60 -28.24 -38.73
C ARG A 5 27.08 -26.95 -38.10
N LEU A 6 25.82 -26.62 -38.38
CA LEU A 6 25.09 -25.56 -37.70
C LEU A 6 25.23 -25.79 -36.18
N ASN A 7 25.60 -24.71 -35.50
CA ASN A 7 26.03 -24.70 -34.11
C ASN A 7 24.81 -24.81 -33.19
N ILE A 8 24.11 -25.96 -33.26
CA ILE A 8 22.85 -26.25 -32.56
C ILE A 8 22.98 -25.96 -31.05
N LYS A 9 24.17 -26.19 -30.47
CA LYS A 9 24.48 -25.87 -29.07
C LYS A 9 24.43 -24.37 -28.75
N ARG A 10 24.85 -23.50 -29.67
CA ARG A 10 24.75 -22.03 -29.46
C ARG A 10 23.32 -21.52 -29.54
N CYS A 11 22.48 -22.11 -30.39
CA CYS A 11 21.06 -21.74 -30.48
C CYS A 11 20.32 -22.08 -29.17
N PHE A 12 20.52 -23.29 -28.66
CA PHE A 12 19.90 -23.77 -27.42
C PHE A 12 20.34 -22.97 -26.18
N LEU A 13 21.63 -22.63 -26.08
CA LEU A 13 22.17 -21.79 -24.99
C LEU A 13 21.65 -20.35 -24.98
N ASN A 14 21.18 -19.83 -26.11
CA ASN A 14 20.67 -18.47 -26.20
C ASN A 14 19.20 -18.37 -25.76
N GLU A 15 18.39 -19.39 -26.04
CA GLU A 15 16.99 -19.43 -25.60
C GLU A 15 16.88 -19.48 -24.07
N GLU A 16 17.64 -20.36 -23.41
CA GLU A 16 17.69 -20.45 -21.94
C GLU A 16 18.12 -19.12 -21.27
N LYS A 17 19.06 -18.40 -21.89
CA LYS A 17 19.50 -17.08 -21.41
C LYS A 17 18.41 -16.02 -21.55
N ILE A 18 17.61 -16.09 -22.62
CA ILE A 18 16.49 -15.17 -22.84
C ILE A 18 15.38 -15.43 -21.82
N PHE A 19 15.02 -16.70 -21.57
CA PHE A 19 14.04 -17.04 -20.54
C PHE A 19 14.50 -16.62 -19.13
N GLY A 20 15.77 -16.86 -18.79
CA GLY A 20 16.35 -16.39 -17.54
C GLY A 20 16.33 -14.87 -17.39
N ALA A 21 16.62 -14.13 -18.46
CA ALA A 21 16.58 -12.67 -18.45
C ALA A 21 15.15 -12.11 -18.27
N ILE A 22 14.14 -12.73 -18.90
CA ILE A 22 12.73 -12.32 -18.76
C ILE A 22 12.21 -12.58 -17.34
N LEU A 23 12.56 -13.72 -16.74
CA LEU A 23 12.20 -14.03 -15.34
C LEU A 23 12.86 -13.06 -14.36
N TYR A 24 14.13 -12.72 -14.56
CA TYR A 24 14.83 -11.73 -13.72
C TYR A 24 14.22 -10.32 -13.84
N LEU A 25 13.86 -9.89 -15.06
CA LEU A 25 13.31 -8.57 -15.28
C LEU A 25 11.91 -8.41 -14.68
N SER A 26 11.08 -9.46 -14.77
CA SER A 26 9.74 -9.47 -14.17
C SER A 26 9.78 -9.46 -12.64
N LEU A 27 10.73 -10.15 -12.01
CA LEU A 27 10.93 -10.10 -10.56
C LEU A 27 11.46 -8.73 -10.09
N ALA A 28 12.34 -8.09 -10.87
CA ALA A 28 12.92 -6.79 -10.54
C ALA A 28 11.90 -5.63 -10.56
N LEU A 29 10.86 -5.72 -11.40
CA LEU A 29 9.83 -4.69 -11.53
C LEU A 29 8.62 -4.90 -10.58
N GLY A 30 8.56 -6.04 -9.87
CA GLY A 30 7.33 -6.56 -9.27
C GLY A 30 6.94 -6.09 -7.87
N LEU A 31 7.65 -5.16 -7.20
CA LEU A 31 7.42 -4.90 -5.76
C LEU A 31 7.04 -3.45 -5.39
N SER A 32 6.37 -2.72 -6.28
CA SER A 32 5.81 -1.40 -5.95
C SER A 32 4.37 -1.53 -5.45
N THR A 33 4.16 -1.82 -4.16
CA THR A 33 2.82 -1.71 -3.57
C THR A 33 2.46 -0.23 -3.45
N ALA A 34 1.56 0.26 -4.31
CA ALA A 34 1.07 1.64 -4.24
C ALA A 34 0.47 1.93 -2.85
N ALA A 35 0.89 3.05 -2.26
CA ALA A 35 0.27 3.56 -1.05
C ALA A 35 -1.07 4.22 -1.43
N TYR A 36 -2.18 3.64 -0.99
CA TYR A 36 -3.50 4.23 -1.24
C TYR A 36 -3.79 5.21 -0.12
N ALA A 37 -3.73 6.50 -0.45
CA ALA A 37 -4.13 7.60 0.43
C ALA A 37 -5.33 8.30 -0.19
N SER A 38 -6.45 8.36 0.54
CA SER A 38 -7.64 9.10 0.15
C SER A 38 -7.87 10.23 1.14
N THR A 39 -8.38 11.35 0.63
CA THR A 39 -8.89 12.44 1.48
C THR A 39 -10.26 12.84 0.97
N GLU A 40 -11.25 12.83 1.85
CA GLU A 40 -12.64 13.08 1.53
C GLU A 40 -13.30 14.01 2.55
N TYR A 41 -14.36 14.70 2.11
CA TYR A 41 -15.20 15.51 2.99
C TYR A 41 -16.36 14.67 3.50
N ALA A 42 -16.25 14.22 4.74
CA ALA A 42 -17.24 13.35 5.37
C ALA A 42 -17.93 14.09 6.51
N GLU A 43 -19.26 14.12 6.48
CA GLU A 43 -20.12 14.61 7.56
C GLU A 43 -19.80 16.05 8.06
N GLY A 44 -19.30 16.92 7.18
CA GLY A 44 -18.92 18.30 7.52
C GLY A 44 -17.50 18.46 8.08
N GLY A 45 -16.72 17.38 8.08
CA GLY A 45 -15.30 17.34 8.37
C GLY A 45 -14.45 16.91 7.18
N THR A 46 -13.14 16.83 7.39
CA THR A 46 -12.17 16.29 6.43
C THR A 46 -11.57 15.02 6.98
N TRP A 47 -11.70 13.92 6.25
CA TRP A 47 -11.12 12.64 6.57
C TRP A 47 -9.98 12.30 5.61
N SER A 48 -8.78 12.07 6.13
CA SER A 48 -7.62 11.63 5.36
C SER A 48 -7.15 10.28 5.90
N HIS A 49 -7.22 9.26 5.06
CA HIS A 49 -6.92 7.89 5.46
C HIS A 49 -6.14 7.15 4.38
N GLY A 50 -5.41 6.12 4.77
CA GLY A 50 -4.64 5.36 3.81
C GLY A 50 -3.75 4.29 4.39
N VAL A 51 -3.16 3.53 3.47
CA VAL A 51 -2.18 2.48 3.77
C VAL A 51 -0.91 2.80 3.01
N GLY A 52 0.13 3.14 3.76
CA GLY A 52 1.46 3.44 3.23
C GLY A 52 2.34 2.19 3.12
N SER A 53 3.63 2.42 2.91
CA SER A 53 4.63 1.35 2.87
C SER A 53 4.75 0.63 4.22
N LYS A 54 4.66 1.36 5.35
CA LYS A 54 4.86 0.83 6.71
C LYS A 54 3.65 0.99 7.64
N TYR A 55 2.81 1.99 7.43
CA TYR A 55 1.73 2.34 8.36
C TYR A 55 0.39 2.49 7.64
N VAL A 56 -0.68 2.12 8.34
CA VAL A 56 -2.05 2.54 8.03
C VAL A 56 -2.40 3.70 8.94
N TRP A 57 -3.06 4.73 8.41
CA TRP A 57 -3.47 5.89 9.19
C TRP A 57 -4.91 6.28 8.91
N SER A 58 -5.49 6.95 9.88
CA SER A 58 -6.79 7.60 9.81
C SER A 58 -6.70 8.93 10.54
N TYR A 59 -6.91 10.02 9.82
CA TYR A 59 -6.88 11.39 10.34
C TYR A 59 -8.20 12.06 10.04
N TYR A 60 -8.97 12.40 11.07
CA TYR A 60 -10.26 13.04 10.88
C TYR A 60 -10.26 14.41 11.56
N TYR A 61 -10.81 15.41 10.89
CA TYR A 61 -10.94 16.76 11.40
C TYR A 61 -12.37 17.23 11.25
N HIS A 62 -12.96 17.73 12.33
CA HIS A 62 -14.25 18.39 12.29
C HIS A 62 -14.21 19.69 13.10
N GLY A 63 -14.65 20.79 12.48
CA GLY A 63 -14.59 22.14 13.10
C GLY A 63 -15.58 22.39 14.23
N HIS A 64 -16.70 21.65 14.28
CA HIS A 64 -17.84 21.97 15.15
C HIS A 64 -18.29 20.83 16.07
N LYS A 65 -17.96 19.57 15.74
CA LYS A 65 -18.37 18.40 16.54
C LYS A 65 -17.17 17.68 17.15
N GLY A 66 -17.40 17.04 18.28
CA GLY A 66 -16.46 16.07 18.83
C GLY A 66 -16.33 14.89 17.86
N HIS A 67 -15.12 14.35 17.71
CA HIS A 67 -14.89 13.30 16.74
C HIS A 67 -13.67 12.44 17.10
N GLY A 68 -13.46 11.34 16.38
CA GLY A 68 -12.36 10.41 16.59
C GLY A 68 -11.95 9.73 15.29
N ALA A 69 -10.79 9.08 15.34
CA ALA A 69 -10.23 8.32 14.24
C ALA A 69 -9.69 6.98 14.73
N THR A 70 -9.84 5.94 13.90
CA THR A 70 -9.34 4.59 14.17
C THR A 70 -8.51 4.09 12.99
N ALA A 71 -7.34 3.53 13.26
CA ALA A 71 -6.52 2.84 12.27
C ALA A 71 -6.26 1.39 12.72
N ILE A 72 -6.47 0.43 11.83
CA ILE A 72 -6.34 -1.01 12.09
C ILE A 72 -5.33 -1.59 11.11
N GLY A 73 -4.19 -2.00 11.65
CA GLY A 73 -3.17 -2.76 10.93
C GLY A 73 -2.81 -4.02 11.72
N LYS A 74 -1.54 -4.16 12.13
CA LYS A 74 -1.10 -5.20 13.08
C LYS A 74 -1.78 -5.07 14.45
N TYR A 75 -2.09 -3.84 14.84
CA TYR A 75 -2.85 -3.52 16.03
C TYR A 75 -3.91 -2.48 15.70
N ARG A 76 -4.90 -2.35 16.58
CA ARG A 76 -5.92 -1.30 16.51
C ARG A 76 -5.42 -0.08 17.29
N SER A 77 -5.33 1.06 16.62
CA SER A 77 -5.03 2.35 17.22
C SER A 77 -6.29 3.23 17.18
N PHE A 78 -6.61 3.85 18.31
CA PHE A 78 -7.74 4.76 18.43
C PHE A 78 -7.28 6.11 18.97
N SER A 79 -7.73 7.22 18.40
CA SER A 79 -7.38 8.56 18.88
C SER A 79 -8.10 8.95 20.18
N GLY A 80 -9.19 8.26 20.53
CA GLY A 80 -10.12 8.74 21.55
C GLY A 80 -11.02 9.88 21.04
N TYR A 81 -11.84 10.40 21.96
CA TYR A 81 -12.62 11.61 21.74
C TYR A 81 -11.68 12.80 21.55
N THR A 82 -11.80 13.46 20.40
CA THR A 82 -11.10 14.68 20.05
C THR A 82 -12.10 15.82 19.97
N ARG A 83 -11.82 16.93 20.66
CA ARG A 83 -12.67 18.11 20.64
C ARG A 83 -12.78 18.74 19.24
N ALA A 84 -13.86 19.46 19.01
CA ALA A 84 -14.06 20.25 17.79
C ALA A 84 -12.87 21.18 17.52
N GLY A 85 -12.50 21.31 16.24
CA GLY A 85 -11.38 22.15 15.80
C GLY A 85 -9.99 21.54 16.03
N VAL A 86 -9.88 20.33 16.59
CA VAL A 86 -8.61 19.59 16.72
C VAL A 86 -8.65 18.37 15.82
N LYS A 87 -7.55 18.07 15.13
CA LYS A 87 -7.46 16.90 14.24
C LYS A 87 -7.22 15.62 15.04
N ALA A 88 -8.17 14.68 14.99
CA ALA A 88 -8.02 13.33 15.52
C ALA A 88 -7.00 12.55 14.68
N LYS A 89 -6.04 11.90 15.34
CA LYS A 89 -4.99 11.12 14.66
C LYS A 89 -4.87 9.70 15.21
N ALA A 90 -4.97 8.72 14.32
CA ALA A 90 -4.67 7.33 14.63
C ALA A 90 -3.80 6.72 13.54
N SER A 91 -2.82 5.91 13.96
CA SER A 91 -1.94 5.20 13.05
C SER A 91 -1.52 3.86 13.64
N ALA A 92 -1.51 2.83 12.81
CA ALA A 92 -1.03 1.51 13.17
C ALA A 92 0.00 1.02 12.16
N THR A 93 0.89 0.13 12.58
CA THR A 93 1.80 -0.55 11.64
C THR A 93 0.97 -1.39 10.67
N LYS A 94 1.22 -1.29 9.37
CA LYS A 94 0.43 -2.01 8.37
C LYS A 94 0.60 -3.51 8.53
N ASN A 95 -0.48 -4.22 8.27
CA ASN A 95 -0.48 -5.65 8.10
C ASN A 95 -0.24 -5.98 6.62
N ASN A 96 0.80 -6.78 6.34
CA ASN A 96 1.12 -7.19 4.97
C ASN A 96 0.33 -8.44 4.53
N TRP A 97 -0.19 -9.19 5.50
CA TRP A 97 -0.83 -10.49 5.28
C TRP A 97 -2.34 -10.43 5.45
N TRP A 98 -2.87 -9.34 5.99
CA TRP A 98 -4.29 -9.15 6.28
C TRP A 98 -4.76 -7.76 5.85
N VAL A 99 -6.08 -7.59 5.80
CA VAL A 99 -6.73 -6.33 5.42
C VAL A 99 -6.44 -5.24 6.46
N ASN A 100 -5.94 -4.09 5.97
CA ASN A 100 -5.80 -2.86 6.74
C ASN A 100 -7.09 -2.04 6.65
N ARG A 101 -7.50 -1.39 7.74
CA ARG A 101 -8.74 -0.59 7.77
C ARG A 101 -8.51 0.75 8.45
N ALA A 102 -9.26 1.76 8.01
CA ALA A 102 -9.29 3.07 8.61
C ALA A 102 -10.75 3.47 8.80
N TYR A 103 -11.07 4.09 9.93
CA TYR A 103 -12.39 4.59 10.27
C TYR A 103 -12.30 5.97 10.90
N TYR A 104 -13.41 6.71 10.82
CA TYR A 104 -13.66 7.92 11.59
C TYR A 104 -14.99 7.78 12.32
N ASN A 105 -15.21 8.64 13.31
CA ASN A 105 -16.43 8.65 14.10
C ASN A 105 -16.71 10.05 14.61
N ILE A 106 -17.97 10.46 14.59
CA ILE A 106 -18.48 11.71 15.15
C ILE A 106 -19.30 11.39 16.40
N TYR A 107 -19.25 12.29 17.38
CA TYR A 107 -20.06 12.28 18.59
C TYR A 107 -21.16 13.34 18.54
#